data_AF-A0A1I7HHV3-F1
#
_entry.id   AF-A0A1I7HHV3-F1
#
_cell.length_a   1.000
_cell.length_b   1.000
_cell.length_c   1.000
_cell.angle_alpha   90.00
_cell.angle_beta   90.00
_cell.angle_gamma   90.00
#
_symmetry.space_group_name_H-M   'P 1'
#
loop_
_entity.id
_entity.type
_entity.pdbx_description
1 polymer ?
#
loop_
_entity_poly.entity_id
_entity_poly.type
_entity_poly.pdbx_seq_one_letter_code
_entity_poly.pdbx_strand_id
1 'polypeptide(L)'
;MDVFWVEAWVMPMRGRLFSLCVLSLSLTLVGCNPSGGGARESTTYGVGNAVAVQGHGLPGNGIDGNGEGTGGSRVSSAFGWYFVPLASTIGPNEAIAGLSVNGDRLELLIRTDSVDDNGNVTFSKVWHRAWFDPETATLTKEPDTPARSQQTYDGSVSLQFPMTFPDHFQPQTVAVEIDGKPAAKWPDAIPMYGSAANPSGSTPGDLDNRILGQVGDWIWVALKGPQYPPLYPNQGPLLWGFRRWDRLVAFDVRTGDAVQYAIPASYSRYVWMVSSGADLVVPTFARDGDHVWVAVGEWIGCFPADPMVSAGAGTVTQGGSPVLHGPEDAYVRSQAQQMMAELSAKQREIADCLASYWDTAVGAHVPGIPSFDAYSAGQRAAWNLETVIYNHGVLPPDLVWAMEFPLPEDDPLVRQRTMIERTVLSLVQSPLNLDAMGVVTKPPQAVVQEFHGKPPVTLPGYEIRNNAYWPKG
;
A
#
# COMPACT_ATOMS: atom_id res chain seq x y z
N MET A 1 50.87 28.05 -32.46
CA MET A 1 49.75 28.51 -31.64
C MET A 1 49.44 27.39 -30.67
N ASP A 2 50.22 27.44 -29.58
CA ASP A 2 49.98 27.09 -28.17
C ASP A 2 49.20 25.79 -27.91
N VAL A 3 49.76 24.63 -27.51
CA VAL A 3 50.76 24.24 -26.46
C VAL A 3 50.33 24.58 -25.03
N PHE A 4 50.03 23.53 -24.24
CA PHE A 4 50.53 23.15 -22.88
C PHE A 4 49.53 22.14 -22.27
N TRP A 5 49.84 20.84 -22.16
CA TRP A 5 50.60 20.10 -21.13
C TRP A 5 49.87 19.82 -19.79
N VAL A 6 49.67 18.50 -19.59
CA VAL A 6 49.63 17.64 -18.38
C VAL A 6 49.95 18.28 -17.03
N GLU A 7 49.14 17.99 -16.00
CA GLU A 7 49.63 17.57 -14.68
C GLU A 7 48.67 16.58 -13.99
N ALA A 8 49.22 15.42 -13.63
CA ALA A 8 48.66 14.46 -12.71
C ALA A 8 48.98 14.89 -11.28
N TRP A 9 48.03 14.73 -10.35
CA TRP A 9 48.32 14.81 -8.92
C TRP A 9 47.87 13.55 -8.19
N VAL A 10 48.88 12.89 -7.64
CA VAL A 10 48.85 11.73 -6.76
C VAL A 10 48.91 12.24 -5.30
N MET A 11 47.95 11.79 -4.48
CA MET A 11 47.99 11.61 -3.01
C MET A 11 48.15 12.85 -2.08
N PRO A 12 47.70 12.82 -0.79
CA PRO A 12 47.83 11.68 0.12
C PRO A 12 46.67 11.36 1.08
N MET A 13 46.69 10.09 1.52
CA MET A 13 46.16 9.65 2.81
C MET A 13 46.63 10.55 3.94
N ARG A 14 45.70 11.03 4.77
CA ARG A 14 45.98 11.34 6.18
C ARG A 14 44.82 10.88 7.03
N GLY A 15 45.13 9.94 7.92
CA GLY A 15 44.20 9.38 8.87
C GLY A 15 43.63 10.42 9.83
N ARG A 16 42.43 10.13 10.32
CA ARG A 16 41.94 10.62 11.60
C ARG A 16 41.40 9.43 12.38
N LEU A 17 42.15 9.11 13.42
CA LEU A 17 41.67 8.44 14.62
C LEU A 17 40.32 9.06 15.03
N PHE A 18 39.28 8.25 15.16
CA PHE A 18 38.16 8.57 16.03
C PHE A 18 38.13 7.58 17.18
N SER A 19 38.16 8.21 18.35
CA SER A 19 38.21 7.64 19.68
C SER A 19 36.97 6.79 19.96
N LEU A 20 37.20 5.58 20.48
CA LEU A 20 36.23 4.90 21.33
C LEU A 20 35.94 5.83 22.53
N CYS A 21 34.67 6.18 22.71
CA CYS A 21 34.13 6.52 24.02
C CYS A 21 32.93 5.62 24.26
N VAL A 22 33.22 4.53 24.98
CA VAL A 22 32.25 3.76 25.75
C VAL A 22 31.79 4.65 26.89
N LEU A 23 30.49 4.93 26.96
CA LEU A 23 29.87 5.33 28.23
C LEU A 23 28.48 4.72 28.33
N SER A 24 28.50 3.56 29.00
CA SER A 24 27.47 3.00 29.86
C SER A 24 26.45 4.00 30.41
N LEU A 25 25.16 3.71 30.22
CA LEU A 25 24.11 4.18 31.12
C LEU A 25 23.38 3.00 31.76
N SER A 26 23.36 3.05 33.08
CA SER A 26 22.89 2.04 34.01
C SER A 26 21.36 1.96 34.08
N LEU A 27 20.90 0.75 34.41
CA LEU A 27 19.55 0.42 34.86
C LEU A 27 18.96 1.48 35.81
N THR A 28 17.66 1.75 35.64
CA THR A 28 16.75 1.93 36.78
C THR A 28 15.53 1.04 36.60
N LEU A 29 15.42 0.08 37.52
CA LEU A 29 14.24 -0.69 37.85
C LEU A 29 13.16 0.24 38.41
N VAL A 30 11.93 0.13 37.87
CA VAL A 30 10.71 0.28 38.68
C VAL A 30 9.74 -0.80 38.23
N GLY A 31 9.58 -1.82 39.08
CA GLY A 31 8.50 -2.79 39.03
C GLY A 31 7.81 -2.85 40.38
N CYS A 32 6.47 -2.90 40.36
CA CYS A 32 5.46 -3.28 41.37
C CYS A 32 4.18 -2.48 41.05
N ASN A 33 2.96 -3.01 40.99
CA ASN A 33 2.38 -4.34 41.25
C ASN A 33 0.92 -4.33 40.64
N PRO A 34 0.00 -5.30 40.87
CA PRO A 34 -0.77 -5.92 39.80
C PRO A 34 -2.31 -5.87 40.00
N SER A 35 -3.02 -6.56 39.10
CA SER A 35 -4.24 -7.36 39.34
C SER A 35 -5.56 -6.71 39.79
N GLY A 36 -6.57 -6.88 38.94
CA GLY A 36 -8.01 -6.97 39.23
C GLY A 36 -8.76 -6.82 37.90
N GLY A 37 -9.57 -7.73 37.37
CA GLY A 37 -10.33 -8.85 37.92
C GLY A 37 -11.76 -8.75 37.38
N GLY A 38 -12.24 -9.76 36.65
CA GLY A 38 -13.64 -9.89 36.16
C GLY A 38 -13.69 -10.44 34.73
N ALA A 39 -13.73 -11.76 34.50
CA ALA A 39 -14.90 -12.65 34.51
C ALA A 39 -15.98 -12.22 33.49
N ARG A 40 -16.05 -12.93 32.35
CA ARG A 40 -17.14 -13.84 31.92
C ARG A 40 -18.46 -13.14 31.55
N GLU A 41 -18.90 -13.31 30.30
CA GLU A 41 -20.02 -14.21 29.98
C GLU A 41 -20.24 -14.34 28.46
N SER A 42 -20.31 -15.59 28.03
CA SER A 42 -20.84 -16.03 26.74
C SER A 42 -22.31 -16.39 26.92
N THR A 43 -23.21 -15.94 26.04
CA THR A 43 -24.44 -16.66 25.68
C THR A 43 -25.02 -16.04 24.40
N THR A 44 -25.08 -16.75 23.27
CA THR A 44 -26.07 -17.76 22.83
C THR A 44 -27.28 -17.15 22.11
N TYR A 45 -27.41 -17.59 20.85
CA TYR A 45 -28.49 -17.37 19.89
C TYR A 45 -29.90 -17.63 20.44
N GLY A 46 -30.85 -16.79 20.01
CA GLY A 46 -32.29 -17.02 20.12
C GLY A 46 -32.99 -16.69 18.80
N VAL A 47 -33.42 -17.74 18.09
CA VAL A 47 -34.26 -17.69 16.89
C VAL A 47 -35.72 -17.46 17.31
N GLY A 48 -36.44 -16.60 16.60
CA GLY A 48 -37.89 -16.43 16.74
C GLY A 48 -38.53 -15.92 15.44
N ASN A 49 -39.36 -16.77 14.83
CA ASN A 49 -40.03 -16.60 13.54
C ASN A 49 -41.40 -15.90 13.64
N ALA A 50 -41.85 -15.38 12.48
CA ALA A 50 -43.23 -15.09 12.02
C ALA A 50 -43.88 -13.77 12.54
N VAL A 51 -44.67 -13.00 11.78
CA VAL A 51 -45.82 -13.34 10.90
C VAL A 51 -46.08 -12.21 9.87
N ALA A 52 -46.62 -12.59 8.71
CA ALA A 52 -47.03 -11.77 7.56
C ALA A 52 -48.39 -11.04 7.73
N VAL A 53 -48.60 -9.92 7.02
CA VAL A 53 -49.92 -9.50 6.49
C VAL A 53 -49.76 -8.76 5.13
N GLN A 54 -50.57 -9.19 4.16
CA GLN A 54 -50.73 -8.68 2.79
C GLN A 54 -51.63 -7.44 2.69
N GLY A 55 -51.51 -6.66 1.61
CA GLY A 55 -52.52 -5.70 1.17
C GLY A 55 -52.21 -5.05 -0.19
N HIS A 56 -53.04 -5.33 -1.19
CA HIS A 56 -52.92 -5.01 -2.62
C HIS A 56 -53.20 -3.55 -3.04
N GLY A 57 -52.67 -3.11 -4.21
CA GLY A 57 -53.30 -2.10 -5.07
C GLY A 57 -52.37 -1.30 -6.03
N LEU A 58 -52.29 -1.71 -7.30
CA LEU A 58 -51.76 -0.96 -8.48
C LEU A 58 -52.80 0.09 -8.99
N PRO A 59 -52.59 0.93 -10.07
CA PRO A 59 -51.40 1.29 -10.89
C PRO A 59 -51.24 2.83 -11.16
N GLY A 60 -50.12 3.28 -11.79
CA GLY A 60 -50.11 4.57 -12.51
C GLY A 60 -48.73 5.20 -12.82
N ASN A 61 -48.38 5.29 -14.10
CA ASN A 61 -47.21 5.98 -14.68
C ASN A 61 -47.29 7.52 -14.54
N GLY A 62 -46.14 8.19 -14.39
CA GLY A 62 -46.02 9.63 -14.65
C GLY A 62 -44.77 10.28 -14.06
N ILE A 63 -44.02 10.97 -14.90
CA ILE A 63 -42.71 11.59 -14.69
C ILE A 63 -42.85 13.04 -14.13
N ASP A 64 -41.81 13.49 -13.42
CA ASP A 64 -41.43 14.86 -13.02
C ASP A 64 -41.94 15.51 -11.70
N GLY A 65 -40.97 15.96 -10.91
CA GLY A 65 -41.00 17.25 -10.22
C GLY A 65 -41.23 17.25 -8.71
N ASN A 66 -40.15 17.52 -7.96
CA ASN A 66 -40.09 18.09 -6.60
C ASN A 66 -41.28 17.85 -5.65
N GLY A 67 -41.07 16.99 -4.67
CA GLY A 67 -41.90 16.91 -3.47
C GLY A 67 -41.16 16.18 -2.36
N GLU A 68 -41.07 16.83 -1.20
CA GLU A 68 -40.56 16.28 0.06
C GLU A 68 -41.13 14.88 0.32
N GLY A 69 -40.26 13.87 0.26
CA GLY A 69 -40.56 12.50 0.66
C GLY A 69 -40.31 12.34 2.14
N THR A 70 -41.39 12.17 2.90
CA THR A 70 -41.41 11.84 4.31
C THR A 70 -40.85 10.43 4.55
N GLY A 71 -39.84 10.34 5.43
CA GLY A 71 -39.66 9.18 6.31
C GLY A 71 -39.28 7.85 5.69
N GLY A 72 -38.31 7.83 4.76
CA GLY A 72 -37.43 6.66 4.65
C GLY A 72 -36.51 6.66 5.87
N SER A 73 -36.55 5.60 6.68
CA SER A 73 -35.68 5.44 7.84
C SER A 73 -34.23 5.43 7.38
N ARG A 74 -33.59 6.60 7.35
CA ARG A 74 -32.16 6.75 7.08
C ARG A 74 -31.40 5.73 7.92
N VAL A 75 -30.53 4.95 7.30
CA VAL A 75 -29.52 4.18 8.04
C VAL A 75 -28.89 5.13 9.05
N SER A 76 -29.03 4.83 10.34
CA SER A 76 -28.15 5.39 11.36
C SER A 76 -26.81 4.67 11.18
N SER A 77 -26.10 4.96 10.08
CA SER A 77 -24.84 4.30 9.78
C SER A 77 -23.82 4.83 10.76
N ALA A 78 -23.31 3.93 11.60
CA ALA A 78 -22.20 4.27 12.48
C ALA A 78 -21.01 4.73 11.62
N PHE A 79 -20.26 5.72 12.13
CA PHE A 79 -19.06 6.20 11.48
C PHE A 79 -17.94 5.17 11.60
N GLY A 80 -17.28 4.85 10.48
CA GLY A 80 -16.23 3.84 10.43
C GLY A 80 -16.22 3.03 9.14
N TRP A 81 -15.49 1.93 9.17
CA TRP A 81 -15.17 1.10 8.00
C TRP A 81 -15.87 -0.25 8.02
N TYR A 82 -16.35 -0.65 6.84
CA TYR A 82 -16.95 -1.94 6.56
C TYR A 82 -16.09 -2.70 5.55
N PHE A 83 -15.74 -3.94 5.87
CA PHE A 83 -15.11 -4.86 4.94
C PHE A 83 -16.11 -5.32 3.88
N VAL A 84 -15.68 -5.33 2.62
CA VAL A 84 -16.49 -5.77 1.48
C VAL A 84 -15.93 -7.09 0.93
N PRO A 85 -16.69 -8.19 0.96
CA PRO A 85 -16.19 -9.52 0.63
C PRO A 85 -16.14 -9.80 -0.88
N LEU A 86 -15.44 -8.93 -1.65
CA LEU A 86 -15.34 -8.96 -3.11
C LEU A 86 -14.93 -10.35 -3.64
N ALA A 87 -13.86 -10.91 -3.06
CA ALA A 87 -13.27 -12.19 -3.48
C ALA A 87 -14.26 -13.36 -3.43
N SER A 88 -15.06 -13.43 -2.37
CA SER A 88 -16.01 -14.53 -2.16
C SER A 88 -17.31 -14.38 -2.96
N THR A 89 -17.66 -13.14 -3.34
CA THR A 89 -18.94 -12.84 -3.99
C THR A 89 -18.81 -12.74 -5.51
N ILE A 90 -17.72 -12.16 -5.99
CA ILE A 90 -17.52 -11.83 -7.41
C ILE A 90 -16.39 -12.66 -7.99
N GLY A 91 -15.24 -12.68 -7.32
CA GLY A 91 -14.06 -13.42 -7.75
C GLY A 91 -12.76 -12.74 -7.32
N PRO A 92 -11.60 -13.34 -7.60
CA PRO A 92 -10.31 -12.73 -7.34
C PRO A 92 -10.03 -11.55 -8.29
N ASN A 93 -9.08 -10.69 -7.94
CA ASN A 93 -8.64 -9.53 -8.73
C ASN A 93 -9.69 -8.41 -8.88
N GLU A 94 -10.57 -8.24 -7.90
CA GLU A 94 -11.65 -7.24 -7.95
C GLU A 94 -11.30 -5.99 -7.15
N ALA A 95 -11.73 -4.83 -7.64
CA ALA A 95 -11.63 -3.56 -6.94
C ALA A 95 -12.90 -2.72 -7.09
N ILE A 96 -13.29 -1.99 -6.03
CA ILE A 96 -14.37 -1.01 -6.11
C ILE A 96 -13.89 0.18 -6.93
N ALA A 97 -14.54 0.42 -8.06
CA ALA A 97 -14.22 1.47 -9.02
C ALA A 97 -15.28 2.58 -9.10
N GLY A 98 -16.41 2.40 -8.41
CA GLY A 98 -17.46 3.40 -8.30
C GLY A 98 -18.41 3.10 -7.15
N LEU A 99 -18.99 4.16 -6.60
CA LEU A 99 -19.85 4.11 -5.44
C LEU A 99 -20.98 5.13 -5.61
N SER A 100 -22.21 4.71 -5.31
CA SER A 100 -23.35 5.63 -5.19
C SER A 100 -24.34 5.13 -4.15
N VAL A 101 -25.12 6.05 -3.59
CA VAL A 101 -26.05 5.78 -2.50
C VAL A 101 -27.46 5.62 -3.09
N ASN A 102 -28.17 4.57 -2.68
CA ASN A 102 -29.54 4.31 -3.12
C ASN A 102 -30.39 3.80 -1.95
N GLY A 103 -31.12 4.72 -1.32
CA GLY A 103 -31.83 4.42 -0.08
C GLY A 103 -30.85 3.92 0.97
N ASP A 104 -31.14 2.75 1.54
CA ASP A 104 -30.35 2.17 2.64
C ASP A 104 -29.18 1.30 2.17
N ARG A 105 -28.92 1.25 0.86
CA ARG A 105 -27.87 0.41 0.25
C ARG A 105 -26.93 1.25 -0.59
N LEU A 106 -25.75 0.70 -0.81
CA LEU A 106 -24.75 1.28 -1.69
C LEU A 106 -24.70 0.47 -2.99
N GLU A 107 -24.85 1.17 -4.11
CA GLU A 107 -24.55 0.61 -5.41
C GLU A 107 -23.05 0.72 -5.66
N LEU A 108 -22.41 -0.43 -5.88
CA LEU A 108 -20.99 -0.54 -6.20
C LEU A 108 -20.82 -0.88 -7.68
N LEU A 109 -19.86 -0.20 -8.30
CA LEU A 109 -19.27 -0.62 -9.55
C LEU A 109 -17.92 -1.25 -9.24
N ILE A 110 -17.77 -2.51 -9.63
CA ILE A 110 -16.61 -3.33 -9.29
C ILE A 110 -15.94 -3.76 -10.59
N ARG A 111 -14.61 -3.64 -10.64
CA ARG A 111 -13.82 -3.94 -11.83
C ARG A 111 -12.92 -5.14 -11.58
N THR A 112 -12.95 -6.09 -12.52
CA THR A 112 -12.09 -7.29 -12.53
C THR A 112 -10.82 -7.07 -13.32
N ASP A 113 -9.72 -6.85 -12.64
CA ASP A 113 -8.46 -6.67 -13.33
C ASP A 113 -7.79 -8.01 -13.67
N SER A 114 -7.08 -8.07 -14.79
CA SER A 114 -6.27 -9.22 -15.17
C SER A 114 -4.81 -8.97 -14.80
N VAL A 115 -4.11 -10.00 -14.36
CA VAL A 115 -2.74 -9.90 -13.85
C VAL A 115 -1.87 -10.87 -14.62
N ASP A 116 -0.75 -10.39 -15.18
CA ASP A 116 0.25 -11.25 -15.82
C ASP A 116 1.24 -11.85 -14.81
N ASP A 117 2.10 -12.76 -15.27
CA ASP A 117 3.10 -13.44 -14.42
C ASP A 117 4.14 -12.50 -13.79
N ASN A 118 4.26 -11.27 -14.30
CA ASN A 118 5.14 -10.23 -13.77
C ASN A 118 4.41 -9.30 -12.78
N GLY A 119 3.13 -9.57 -12.49
CA GLY A 119 2.30 -8.73 -11.63
C GLY A 119 1.78 -7.47 -12.32
N ASN A 120 1.92 -7.34 -13.64
CA ASN A 120 1.35 -6.22 -14.38
C ASN A 120 -0.15 -6.38 -14.50
N VAL A 121 -0.86 -5.29 -14.27
CA VAL A 121 -2.31 -5.25 -14.31
C VAL A 121 -2.80 -4.81 -15.69
N THR A 122 -3.57 -5.66 -16.37
CA THR A 122 -4.30 -5.32 -17.60
C THR A 122 -5.77 -5.11 -17.29
N PHE A 123 -6.30 -3.98 -17.76
CA PHE A 123 -7.65 -3.50 -17.47
C PHE A 123 -8.76 -4.47 -17.85
N SER A 124 -9.77 -4.57 -16.99
CA SER A 124 -11.02 -5.23 -17.35
C SER A 124 -11.71 -4.58 -18.54
N LYS A 125 -12.29 -5.41 -19.41
CA LYS A 125 -13.31 -4.99 -20.38
C LYS A 125 -14.74 -5.12 -19.84
N VAL A 126 -14.90 -5.59 -18.60
CA VAL A 126 -16.19 -5.88 -17.96
C VAL A 126 -16.24 -5.29 -16.56
N TRP A 127 -17.35 -4.64 -16.22
CA TRP A 127 -17.59 -4.13 -14.87
C TRP A 127 -18.75 -4.92 -14.25
N HIS A 128 -18.65 -5.20 -12.96
CA HIS A 128 -19.72 -5.80 -12.18
C HIS A 128 -20.51 -4.70 -11.48
N ARG A 129 -21.83 -4.83 -11.50
CA ARG A 129 -22.70 -4.07 -10.62
C ARG A 129 -22.95 -4.92 -9.38
N ALA A 130 -22.91 -4.32 -8.20
CA ALA A 130 -23.26 -5.00 -6.97
C ALA A 130 -23.95 -4.06 -5.99
N TRP A 131 -24.69 -4.63 -5.06
CA TRP A 131 -25.33 -3.92 -3.97
C TRP A 131 -24.70 -4.31 -2.65
N PHE A 132 -24.21 -3.32 -1.91
CA PHE A 132 -23.68 -3.50 -0.57
C PHE A 132 -24.68 -2.97 0.46
N ASP A 133 -24.95 -3.79 1.46
CA ASP A 133 -25.79 -3.45 2.60
C ASP A 133 -24.88 -3.23 3.83
N PRO A 134 -24.74 -1.98 4.32
CA PRO A 134 -23.87 -1.68 5.45
C PRO A 134 -24.34 -2.28 6.79
N GLU A 135 -25.65 -2.53 6.96
CA GLU A 135 -26.20 -3.09 8.20
C GLU A 135 -25.82 -4.56 8.36
N THR A 136 -25.82 -5.30 7.26
CA THR A 136 -25.52 -6.74 7.25
C THR A 136 -24.11 -7.06 6.76
N ALA A 137 -23.37 -6.06 6.26
CA ALA A 137 -22.10 -6.20 5.55
C ALA A 137 -22.16 -7.23 4.39
N THR A 138 -23.31 -7.33 3.72
CA THR A 138 -23.51 -8.28 2.63
C THR A 138 -23.35 -7.62 1.27
N LEU A 139 -22.69 -8.32 0.35
CA LEU A 139 -22.54 -7.92 -1.04
C LEU A 139 -23.39 -8.84 -1.92
N THR A 140 -24.24 -8.27 -2.76
CA THR A 140 -25.04 -9.01 -3.74
C THR A 140 -24.62 -8.61 -5.15
N LYS A 141 -24.11 -9.57 -5.93
CA LYS A 141 -23.76 -9.34 -7.34
C LYS A 141 -25.01 -9.25 -8.21
N GLU A 142 -25.03 -8.27 -9.10
CA GLU A 142 -26.00 -8.11 -10.19
C GLU A 142 -25.36 -8.51 -11.54
N PRO A 143 -26.14 -8.61 -12.63
CA PRO A 143 -25.59 -8.83 -13.95
C PRO A 143 -24.51 -7.82 -14.33
N ASP A 144 -23.53 -8.29 -15.09
CA ASP A 144 -22.40 -7.49 -15.56
C ASP A 144 -22.88 -6.31 -16.42
N THR A 145 -22.17 -5.19 -16.32
CA THR A 145 -22.40 -3.98 -17.11
C THR A 145 -21.21 -3.74 -18.05
N PRO A 146 -21.42 -3.07 -19.21
CA PRO A 146 -20.31 -2.59 -20.02
C PRO A 146 -19.33 -1.76 -19.20
N ALA A 147 -18.04 -1.87 -19.54
CA ALA A 147 -16.98 -1.05 -18.94
C ALA A 147 -17.26 0.44 -19.08
N ARG A 148 -16.86 1.21 -18.06
CA ARG A 148 -17.05 2.66 -17.98
C ARG A 148 -15.76 3.33 -17.53
N SER A 149 -15.68 4.65 -17.68
CA SER A 149 -14.62 5.44 -17.04
C SER A 149 -14.94 5.60 -15.56
N GLN A 150 -13.92 5.54 -14.72
CA GLN A 150 -14.05 5.90 -13.32
C GLN A 150 -14.37 7.39 -13.21
N GLN A 151 -15.29 7.74 -12.29
CA GLN A 151 -15.55 9.14 -11.98
C GLN A 151 -14.34 9.73 -11.26
N THR A 152 -13.84 10.84 -11.79
CA THR A 152 -12.81 11.66 -11.17
C THR A 152 -13.44 12.92 -10.61
N TYR A 153 -12.85 13.47 -9.55
CA TYR A 153 -13.24 14.77 -9.03
C TYR A 153 -13.09 15.87 -10.11
N ASP A 154 -14.14 16.67 -10.29
CA ASP A 154 -14.26 17.72 -11.31
C ASP A 154 -14.58 19.11 -10.71
N GLY A 155 -14.43 19.27 -9.39
CA GLY A 155 -14.68 20.52 -8.69
C GLY A 155 -13.57 21.56 -8.86
N SER A 156 -13.79 22.76 -8.29
CA SER A 156 -12.93 23.93 -8.49
C SER A 156 -11.63 23.93 -7.70
N VAL A 157 -11.52 23.07 -6.69
CA VAL A 157 -10.32 22.96 -5.85
C VAL A 157 -9.24 22.15 -6.56
N SER A 158 -7.98 22.58 -6.50
CA SER A 158 -6.85 21.80 -7.00
C SER A 158 -5.70 21.76 -6.00
N LEU A 159 -4.95 20.65 -6.03
CA LEU A 159 -3.70 20.47 -5.30
C LEU A 159 -2.55 20.64 -6.29
N GLN A 160 -1.74 21.69 -6.11
CA GLN A 160 -0.62 22.00 -6.99
C GLN A 160 0.67 21.44 -6.38
N PHE A 161 1.19 20.39 -7.03
CA PHE A 161 2.45 19.76 -6.66
C PHE A 161 3.64 20.44 -7.36
N PRO A 162 4.83 20.46 -6.72
CA PRO A 162 6.04 20.89 -7.39
C PRO A 162 6.32 20.04 -8.65
N MET A 163 6.76 20.69 -9.74
CA MET A 163 7.17 20.00 -10.98
C MET A 163 8.48 19.20 -10.81
N THR A 164 9.21 19.42 -9.72
CA THR A 164 10.47 18.76 -9.42
C THR A 164 10.25 17.49 -8.62
N PHE A 165 10.93 16.41 -8.99
CA PHE A 165 10.91 15.19 -8.19
C PHE A 165 11.53 15.43 -6.81
N PRO A 166 10.93 14.87 -5.74
CA PRO A 166 11.55 14.92 -4.42
C PRO A 166 12.81 14.08 -4.36
N ASP A 167 13.93 14.72 -4.08
CA ASP A 167 15.12 14.01 -3.61
C ASP A 167 14.79 13.33 -2.27
N HIS A 168 15.19 12.06 -2.12
CA HIS A 168 15.10 11.30 -0.86
C HIS A 168 13.70 11.21 -0.24
N PHE A 169 12.63 11.32 -1.04
CA PHE A 169 11.23 11.15 -0.60
C PHE A 169 10.83 12.10 0.55
N GLN A 170 11.32 13.34 0.50
CA GLN A 170 10.92 14.38 1.44
C GLN A 170 9.45 14.77 1.22
N PRO A 171 8.72 15.15 2.29
CA PRO A 171 7.39 15.75 2.16
C PRO A 171 7.37 16.90 1.15
N GLN A 172 6.33 16.96 0.32
CA GLN A 172 6.16 17.99 -0.69
C GLN A 172 5.35 19.16 -0.17
N THR A 173 5.80 20.37 -0.53
CA THR A 173 5.02 21.58 -0.33
C THR A 173 3.94 21.64 -1.42
N VAL A 174 2.69 21.43 -1.02
CA VAL A 174 1.54 21.44 -1.93
C VAL A 174 0.75 22.73 -1.71
N ALA A 175 0.49 23.46 -2.78
CA ALA A 175 -0.40 24.62 -2.72
C ALA A 175 -1.84 24.16 -2.97
N VAL A 176 -2.79 24.73 -2.23
CA VAL A 176 -4.21 24.50 -2.45
C VAL A 176 -4.78 25.74 -3.14
N GLU A 177 -5.47 25.52 -4.25
CA GLU A 177 -6.11 26.59 -5.01
C GLU A 177 -7.59 26.32 -5.22
N ILE A 178 -8.39 27.40 -5.25
CA ILE A 178 -9.80 27.39 -5.66
C ILE A 178 -9.90 28.30 -6.88
N ASP A 179 -10.30 27.75 -8.03
CA ASP A 179 -10.42 28.50 -9.29
C ASP A 179 -9.15 29.30 -9.64
N GLY A 180 -7.98 28.70 -9.44
CA GLY A 180 -6.66 29.31 -9.70
C GLY A 180 -6.24 30.40 -8.72
N LYS A 181 -6.91 30.53 -7.57
CA LYS A 181 -6.53 31.45 -6.49
C LYS A 181 -6.08 30.68 -5.25
N PRO A 182 -5.07 31.18 -4.51
CA PRO A 182 -4.63 30.55 -3.27
C PRO A 182 -5.78 30.40 -2.26
N ALA A 183 -5.88 29.22 -1.66
CA ALA A 183 -6.81 28.88 -0.58
C ALA A 183 -6.06 28.80 0.77
N ALA A 184 -6.70 28.22 1.78
CA ALA A 184 -6.00 27.87 3.01
C ALA A 184 -4.83 26.92 2.72
N LYS A 185 -3.73 27.11 3.46
CA LYS A 185 -2.53 26.29 3.31
C LYS A 185 -2.82 24.86 3.76
N TRP A 186 -2.35 23.88 2.99
CA TRP A 186 -2.34 22.49 3.45
C TRP A 186 -1.54 22.36 4.78
N PRO A 187 -2.01 21.58 5.78
CA PRO A 187 -1.33 21.52 7.06
C PRO A 187 0.01 20.79 6.98
N ASP A 188 1.09 21.39 7.48
CA ASP A 188 2.43 20.79 7.47
C ASP A 188 2.50 19.47 8.26
N ALA A 189 1.60 19.28 9.22
CA ALA A 189 1.51 18.05 10.02
C ALA A 189 0.95 16.85 9.24
N ILE A 190 0.34 17.06 8.07
CA ILE A 190 -0.13 16.02 7.16
C ILE A 190 0.79 16.02 5.93
N PRO A 191 1.89 15.25 5.95
CA PRO A 191 2.83 15.23 4.83
C PRO A 191 2.18 14.58 3.60
N MET A 192 2.38 15.22 2.45
CA MET A 192 2.12 14.67 1.12
C MET A 192 3.45 14.25 0.49
N TYR A 193 3.43 13.18 -0.30
CA TYR A 193 4.62 12.62 -0.95
C TYR A 193 4.41 12.53 -2.45
N GLY A 194 5.50 12.64 -3.21
CA GLY A 194 5.52 12.33 -4.65
C GLY A 194 6.32 11.06 -4.92
N SER A 195 5.80 10.17 -5.76
CA SER A 195 6.53 8.99 -6.24
C SER A 195 6.99 9.11 -7.70
N ALA A 196 8.05 8.36 -8.05
CA ALA A 196 8.65 8.31 -9.38
C ALA A 196 7.84 7.50 -10.42
N ALA A 197 6.73 6.87 -10.01
CA ALA A 197 5.95 5.97 -10.86
C ALA A 197 4.81 6.67 -11.64
N ASN A 198 4.82 7.99 -11.70
CA ASN A 198 3.81 8.75 -12.41
C ASN A 198 3.96 8.63 -13.94
N PRO A 199 2.86 8.50 -14.71
CA PRO A 199 2.89 8.59 -16.16
C PRO A 199 3.59 9.86 -16.61
N SER A 200 4.26 9.78 -17.76
CA SER A 200 4.88 10.92 -18.40
C SER A 200 3.89 12.09 -18.55
N GLY A 201 4.26 13.26 -18.03
CA GLY A 201 3.46 14.50 -18.14
C GLY A 201 2.56 14.83 -16.96
N SER A 202 2.48 13.99 -15.91
CA SER A 202 1.80 14.35 -14.65
C SER A 202 2.80 14.86 -13.60
N THR A 203 2.34 15.77 -12.72
CA THR A 203 3.16 16.29 -11.62
C THR A 203 3.52 15.19 -10.63
N PRO A 204 4.76 15.17 -10.10
CA PRO A 204 5.17 14.26 -9.03
C PRO A 204 4.26 14.34 -7.78
N GLY A 205 3.31 13.41 -7.66
CA GLY A 205 2.47 13.22 -6.46
C GLY A 205 0.96 13.25 -6.72
N ASP A 206 0.52 13.68 -7.90
CA ASP A 206 -0.91 13.79 -8.23
C ASP A 206 -1.67 12.46 -8.14
N LEU A 207 -1.01 11.34 -8.46
CA LEU A 207 -1.61 10.00 -8.37
C LEU A 207 -1.61 9.43 -6.97
N ASP A 208 -0.75 9.96 -6.09
CA ASP A 208 -0.54 9.47 -4.73
C ASP A 208 -1.33 10.27 -3.71
N ASN A 209 -1.92 11.39 -4.11
CA ASN A 209 -2.70 12.29 -3.27
C ASN A 209 -3.90 12.78 -4.09
N ARG A 210 -5.08 12.18 -3.89
CA ARG A 210 -6.23 12.35 -4.78
C ARG A 210 -7.37 13.03 -4.05
N ILE A 211 -7.85 14.16 -4.58
CA ILE A 211 -9.17 14.68 -4.21
C ILE A 211 -10.21 13.70 -4.74
N LEU A 212 -11.06 13.20 -3.84
CA LEU A 212 -12.13 12.26 -4.14
C LEU A 212 -13.45 12.97 -4.40
N GLY A 213 -13.69 14.04 -3.64
CA GLY A 213 -14.97 14.75 -3.61
C GLY A 213 -14.90 16.00 -2.76
N GLN A 214 -15.99 16.77 -2.79
CA GLN A 214 -16.15 18.00 -2.03
C GLN A 214 -17.56 18.08 -1.42
N VAL A 215 -17.65 18.56 -0.18
CA VAL A 215 -18.90 18.93 0.47
C VAL A 215 -18.75 20.31 1.11
N GLY A 216 -19.38 21.32 0.51
CA GLY A 216 -19.19 22.71 0.96
C GLY A 216 -17.72 23.12 0.86
N ASP A 217 -17.16 23.62 1.96
CA ASP A 217 -15.74 24.01 2.05
C ASP A 217 -14.80 22.80 2.29
N TRP A 218 -15.34 21.61 2.55
CA TRP A 218 -14.55 20.42 2.84
C TRP A 218 -14.22 19.65 1.57
N ILE A 219 -12.94 19.52 1.23
CA ILE A 219 -12.47 18.53 0.26
C ILE A 219 -12.08 17.24 0.98
N TRP A 220 -12.35 16.12 0.33
CA TRP A 220 -11.98 14.78 0.80
C TRP A 220 -10.82 14.28 -0.04
N VAL A 221 -9.70 13.99 0.60
CA VAL A 221 -8.45 13.64 -0.05
C VAL A 221 -7.97 12.30 0.49
N ALA A 222 -7.78 11.31 -0.38
CA ALA A 222 -7.01 10.12 -0.01
C ALA A 222 -5.52 10.42 -0.19
N LEU A 223 -4.67 9.91 0.70
CA LEU A 223 -3.21 10.02 0.63
C LEU A 223 -2.56 8.63 0.69
N LYS A 224 -1.58 8.39 -0.18
CA LYS A 224 -0.80 7.15 -0.17
C LYS A 224 0.38 7.21 0.79
N GLY A 225 0.64 6.04 1.38
CA GLY A 225 1.77 5.69 2.22
C GLY A 225 1.79 6.35 3.59
N PRO A 226 2.52 5.72 4.53
CA PRO A 226 2.48 6.10 5.92
C PRO A 226 3.06 7.48 6.13
N GLN A 227 2.59 8.16 7.17
CA GLN A 227 3.17 9.41 7.65
C GLN A 227 4.67 9.26 7.96
N TYR A 228 5.12 8.04 8.28
CA TYR A 228 6.52 7.68 8.47
C TYR A 228 6.80 6.30 7.83
N PRO A 229 7.64 6.22 6.78
CA PRO A 229 8.03 4.94 6.19
C PRO A 229 8.79 4.08 7.22
N PRO A 230 8.56 2.75 7.26
CA PRO A 230 9.16 1.86 8.27
C PRO A 230 10.70 1.77 8.25
N LEU A 231 11.39 2.43 7.29
CA LEU A 231 12.85 2.40 7.12
C LEU A 231 13.55 3.78 7.21
N TYR A 232 12.87 4.80 7.72
CA TYR A 232 13.44 6.15 7.96
C TYR A 232 14.22 6.22 9.30
N PRO A 233 15.32 6.99 9.47
CA PRO A 233 15.89 8.04 8.60
C PRO A 233 17.17 7.68 7.81
N ASN A 234 17.77 6.50 8.00
CA ASN A 234 19.18 6.28 7.64
C ASN A 234 19.42 5.23 6.56
N GLN A 235 18.41 4.86 5.77
CA GLN A 235 18.55 3.86 4.70
C GLN A 235 18.23 4.47 3.33
N GLY A 236 19.24 5.00 2.64
CA GLY A 236 19.16 5.18 1.19
C GLY A 236 19.21 3.83 0.46
N PRO A 237 19.06 3.81 -0.88
CA PRO A 237 17.82 4.03 -1.60
C PRO A 237 16.92 2.78 -1.50
N LEU A 238 16.23 2.56 -0.39
CA LEU A 238 15.24 1.46 -0.27
C LEU A 238 13.99 2.00 0.42
N LEU A 239 13.21 2.78 -0.32
CA LEU A 239 11.99 3.46 0.17
C LEU A 239 10.77 2.76 -0.44
N TRP A 240 10.42 1.63 0.17
CA TRP A 240 9.44 0.65 -0.32
C TRP A 240 7.95 1.01 -0.07
N GLY A 241 7.62 2.26 0.29
CA GLY A 241 6.47 2.53 1.18
C GLY A 241 5.20 3.21 0.65
N PHE A 242 5.09 3.65 -0.61
CA PHE A 242 3.96 4.53 -1.01
C PHE A 242 2.94 3.87 -1.96
N ARG A 243 2.57 2.61 -1.70
CA ARG A 243 1.69 1.84 -2.60
C ARG A 243 0.27 1.56 -2.07
N ARG A 244 -0.03 1.86 -0.81
CA ARG A 244 -1.42 1.88 -0.31
C ARG A 244 -1.89 3.27 0.00
N TRP A 245 -3.19 3.50 -0.16
CA TRP A 245 -3.91 4.55 0.54
C TRP A 245 -4.06 4.14 2.01
N ASP A 246 -3.54 4.94 2.95
CA ASP A 246 -3.65 4.63 4.38
C ASP A 246 -4.24 5.77 5.22
N ARG A 247 -4.41 6.94 4.60
CA ARG A 247 -4.97 8.13 5.23
C ARG A 247 -6.05 8.71 4.33
N LEU A 248 -7.18 9.05 4.95
CA LEU A 248 -8.22 9.88 4.37
C LEU A 248 -8.23 11.21 5.14
N VAL A 249 -8.24 12.32 4.42
CA VAL A 249 -8.19 13.66 5.01
C VAL A 249 -9.38 14.46 4.51
N ALA A 250 -10.19 14.96 5.44
CA ALA A 250 -11.11 16.04 5.16
C ALA A 250 -10.40 17.36 5.47
N PHE A 251 -10.31 18.26 4.50
CA PHE A 251 -9.62 19.54 4.62
C PHE A 251 -10.58 20.70 4.28
N ASP A 252 -10.72 21.66 5.19
CA ASP A 252 -11.50 22.87 4.99
C ASP A 252 -10.64 23.88 4.23
N VAL A 253 -11.00 24.16 2.97
CA VAL A 253 -10.22 25.02 2.08
C VAL A 253 -10.28 26.51 2.48
N ARG A 254 -11.19 26.89 3.36
CA ARG A 254 -11.37 28.27 3.84
C ARG A 254 -10.61 28.50 5.15
N THR A 255 -10.65 27.57 6.09
CA THR A 255 -10.03 27.74 7.42
C THR A 255 -8.65 27.11 7.53
N GLY A 256 -8.36 26.07 6.73
CA GLY A 256 -7.16 25.27 6.85
C GLY A 256 -7.23 24.19 7.93
N ASP A 257 -8.40 23.99 8.52
CA ASP A 257 -8.62 22.91 9.46
C ASP A 257 -8.68 21.57 8.74
N ALA A 258 -8.26 20.51 9.42
CA ALA A 258 -8.25 19.18 8.83
C ALA A 258 -8.61 18.09 9.84
N VAL A 259 -9.29 17.06 9.34
CA VAL A 259 -9.50 15.82 10.07
C VAL A 259 -8.89 14.67 9.29
N GLN A 260 -7.93 13.98 9.91
CA GLN A 260 -7.29 12.81 9.34
C GLN A 260 -7.90 11.53 9.93
N TYR A 261 -8.27 10.60 9.05
CA TYR A 261 -8.80 9.27 9.39
C TYR A 261 -7.82 8.21 8.88
N ALA A 262 -7.57 7.19 9.71
CA ALA A 262 -6.83 6.02 9.28
C ALA A 262 -7.70 5.13 8.38
N ILE A 263 -7.13 4.64 7.28
CA ILE A 263 -7.73 3.61 6.43
C ILE A 263 -7.18 2.25 6.89
N PRO A 264 -8.04 1.25 7.16
CA PRO A 264 -7.59 -0.09 7.53
C PRO A 264 -6.68 -0.69 6.46
N ALA A 265 -5.65 -1.43 6.90
CA ALA A 265 -4.82 -2.19 5.98
C ALA A 265 -5.67 -3.26 5.25
N SER A 266 -5.37 -3.48 3.98
CA SER A 266 -6.03 -4.50 3.17
C SER A 266 -5.52 -5.90 3.51
N TYR A 267 -6.44 -6.85 3.62
CA TYR A 267 -6.18 -8.28 3.73
C TYR A 267 -5.99 -8.90 2.33
N SER A 268 -6.57 -8.29 1.29
CA SER A 268 -6.39 -8.70 -0.10
C SER A 268 -5.10 -8.13 -0.71
N ARG A 269 -4.37 -8.99 -1.44
CA ARG A 269 -3.20 -8.62 -2.24
C ARG A 269 -3.51 -7.64 -3.37
N TYR A 270 -4.75 -7.64 -3.85
CA TYR A 270 -5.15 -6.94 -5.08
C TYR A 270 -5.23 -5.43 -4.93
N VAL A 271 -5.49 -4.95 -3.71
CA VAL A 271 -5.56 -3.51 -3.41
C VAL A 271 -4.18 -2.83 -3.53
N TRP A 272 -3.11 -3.62 -3.49
CA TRP A 272 -1.72 -3.16 -3.53
C TRP A 272 -1.08 -3.27 -4.91
N MET A 273 -1.77 -3.93 -5.86
CA MET A 273 -1.25 -4.14 -7.21
C MET A 273 -1.18 -2.81 -7.94
N VAL A 274 0.04 -2.27 -7.98
CA VAL A 274 0.32 -0.98 -8.58
C VAL A 274 0.08 -1.01 -10.07
N SER A 275 -0.68 -0.02 -10.50
CA SER A 275 -0.75 0.44 -11.85
C SER A 275 0.33 1.49 -12.15
N SER A 276 0.93 1.39 -13.32
CA SER A 276 1.75 2.44 -13.95
C SER A 276 0.93 3.44 -14.79
N GLY A 277 -0.40 3.36 -14.78
CA GLY A 277 -1.34 4.20 -15.54
C GLY A 277 -2.32 5.01 -14.68
N ALA A 278 -2.86 6.09 -15.26
CA ALA A 278 -3.68 7.11 -14.60
C ALA A 278 -5.09 6.64 -14.14
N ASP A 279 -5.54 5.46 -14.56
CA ASP A 279 -6.94 4.99 -14.46
C ASP A 279 -7.17 3.79 -13.51
N LEU A 280 -6.29 3.54 -12.54
CA LEU A 280 -6.35 2.29 -11.75
C LEU A 280 -6.43 2.55 -10.23
N VAL A 281 -7.52 2.05 -9.64
CA VAL A 281 -7.87 2.02 -8.20
C VAL A 281 -7.66 3.36 -7.52
N VAL A 282 -8.42 4.35 -7.98
CA VAL A 282 -8.61 5.58 -7.19
C VAL A 282 -9.71 5.28 -6.17
N PRO A 283 -9.53 5.64 -4.89
CA PRO A 283 -10.64 5.68 -3.95
C PRO A 283 -11.85 6.39 -4.58
N THR A 284 -13.04 5.87 -4.33
CA THR A 284 -14.28 6.47 -4.85
C THR A 284 -15.06 7.13 -3.72
N PHE A 285 -15.92 8.07 -4.07
CA PHE A 285 -16.61 8.95 -3.17
C PHE A 285 -18.08 9.07 -3.57
N ALA A 286 -18.96 9.06 -2.57
CA ALA A 286 -20.37 9.43 -2.74
C ALA A 286 -20.82 10.27 -1.54
N ARG A 287 -21.64 11.28 -1.79
CA ARG A 287 -22.28 12.06 -0.74
C ARG A 287 -23.66 11.50 -0.43
N ASP A 288 -24.01 11.45 0.85
CA ASP A 288 -25.34 11.09 1.34
C ASP A 288 -25.79 12.03 2.46
N GLY A 289 -26.43 13.15 2.09
CA GLY A 289 -26.88 14.16 3.05
C GLY A 289 -25.73 14.71 3.90
N ASP A 290 -25.75 14.35 5.19
CA ASP A 290 -24.79 14.74 6.23
C ASP A 290 -23.62 13.73 6.36
N HIS A 291 -23.56 12.75 5.45
CA HIS A 291 -22.52 11.73 5.38
C HIS A 291 -21.77 11.78 4.06
N VAL A 292 -20.56 11.26 4.08
CA VAL A 292 -19.82 10.85 2.89
C VAL A 292 -19.46 9.38 3.00
N TRP A 293 -19.54 8.71 1.87
CA TRP A 293 -19.11 7.34 1.69
C TRP A 293 -17.84 7.33 0.85
N VAL A 294 -16.82 6.62 1.31
CA VAL A 294 -15.54 6.48 0.61
C VAL A 294 -15.23 5.00 0.47
N ALA A 295 -14.92 4.53 -0.74
CA ALA A 295 -14.42 3.17 -0.92
C ALA A 295 -12.96 3.16 -1.32
N VAL A 296 -12.18 2.29 -0.68
CA VAL A 296 -10.75 2.10 -0.90
C VAL A 296 -10.46 0.60 -0.94
N GLY A 297 -10.19 0.06 -2.12
CA GLY A 297 -9.96 -1.38 -2.27
C GLY A 297 -11.17 -2.22 -1.86
N GLU A 298 -11.03 -2.99 -0.78
CA GLU A 298 -12.06 -3.85 -0.19
C GLU A 298 -12.75 -3.21 1.03
N TRP A 299 -12.54 -1.91 1.26
CA TRP A 299 -13.13 -1.18 2.37
C TRP A 299 -14.10 -0.11 1.90
N ILE A 300 -15.22 0.04 2.61
CA ILE A 300 -16.14 1.18 2.48
C ILE A 300 -16.22 1.88 3.83
N GLY A 301 -16.00 3.18 3.85
CA GLY A 301 -16.07 4.03 5.03
C GLY A 301 -17.25 4.98 4.97
N CYS A 302 -17.91 5.21 6.11
CA CYS A 302 -18.92 6.24 6.30
C CYS A 302 -18.41 7.29 7.29
N PHE A 303 -18.43 8.56 6.90
CA PHE A 303 -17.90 9.68 7.68
C PHE A 303 -18.85 10.88 7.67
N PRO A 304 -18.80 11.77 8.68
CA PRO A 304 -19.57 13.00 8.65
C PRO A 304 -19.12 13.88 7.49
N ALA A 305 -20.07 14.43 6.72
CA ALA A 305 -19.78 15.31 5.59
C ALA A 305 -19.20 16.67 6.01
N ASP A 306 -19.51 17.10 7.24
CA ASP A 306 -18.95 18.26 7.93
C ASP A 306 -18.27 17.78 9.22
N PRO A 307 -16.97 17.44 9.14
CA PRO A 307 -16.25 16.92 10.29
C PRO A 307 -16.10 17.96 11.41
N MET A 308 -16.43 17.55 12.64
CA MET A 308 -16.21 18.41 13.79
C MET A 308 -14.72 18.55 14.08
N VAL A 309 -14.21 19.79 14.01
CA VAL A 309 -12.83 20.12 14.39
C VAL A 309 -12.80 20.69 15.81
N SER A 310 -11.78 20.32 16.59
CA SER A 310 -11.53 20.99 17.87
C SER A 310 -11.04 22.42 17.61
N ALA A 311 -11.65 23.42 18.26
CA ALA A 311 -11.42 24.83 17.94
C ALA A 311 -9.95 25.28 18.14
N GLY A 312 -9.36 25.84 17.09
CA GLY A 312 -8.03 26.45 17.05
C GLY A 312 -7.54 26.52 15.60
N ALA A 313 -6.95 27.64 15.17
CA ALA A 313 -6.57 27.84 13.76
C ALA A 313 -5.55 26.80 13.28
N GLY A 314 -5.90 26.05 12.22
CA GLY A 314 -4.99 25.12 11.54
C GLY A 314 -4.78 23.81 12.32
N THR A 315 -5.81 23.36 13.04
CA THR A 315 -5.69 22.14 13.86
C THR A 315 -5.95 20.91 12.99
N VAL A 316 -4.94 20.04 12.91
CA VAL A 316 -5.14 18.67 12.41
C VAL A 316 -5.70 17.85 13.56
N THR A 317 -6.96 17.43 13.43
CA THR A 317 -7.60 16.51 14.38
C THR A 317 -7.49 15.08 13.86
N GLN A 318 -7.20 14.11 14.74
CA GLN A 318 -7.32 12.70 14.39
C GLN A 318 -8.79 12.27 14.58
N GLY A 319 -9.45 11.93 13.48
CA GLY A 319 -10.83 11.44 13.49
C GLY A 319 -10.90 9.96 13.90
N GLY A 320 -11.97 9.59 14.58
CA GLY A 320 -12.25 8.17 14.86
C GLY A 320 -12.64 7.44 13.58
N SER A 321 -11.94 6.34 13.26
CA SER A 321 -12.24 5.50 12.10
C SER A 321 -12.25 4.00 12.46
N PRO A 322 -13.17 3.56 13.34
CA PRO A 322 -13.22 2.17 13.77
C PRO A 322 -13.58 1.23 12.62
N VAL A 323 -13.15 -0.03 12.71
CA VAL A 323 -13.68 -1.11 11.87
C VAL A 323 -14.99 -1.57 12.49
N LEU A 324 -16.10 -1.33 11.78
CA LEU A 324 -17.46 -1.67 12.20
C LEU A 324 -17.80 -3.11 11.84
N HIS A 325 -17.37 -3.54 10.65
CA HIS A 325 -17.44 -4.92 10.21
C HIS A 325 -16.11 -5.32 9.58
N GLY A 326 -15.44 -6.31 10.19
CA GLY A 326 -14.21 -6.90 9.67
C GLY A 326 -14.47 -8.12 8.78
N PRO A 327 -13.42 -8.61 8.09
CA PRO A 327 -13.49 -9.89 7.38
C PRO A 327 -13.71 -11.06 8.32
N GLU A 328 -14.22 -12.17 7.78
CA GLU A 328 -14.32 -13.44 8.50
C GLU A 328 -12.93 -14.03 8.82
N ASP A 329 -12.78 -14.65 9.99
CA ASP A 329 -11.53 -15.31 10.43
C ASP A 329 -10.99 -16.33 9.42
N ALA A 330 -11.88 -17.05 8.73
CA ALA A 330 -11.49 -18.04 7.73
C ALA A 330 -10.79 -17.37 6.53
N TYR A 331 -11.32 -16.23 6.08
CA TYR A 331 -10.70 -15.42 5.03
C TYR A 331 -9.35 -14.89 5.50
N VAL A 332 -9.28 -14.28 6.68
CA VAL A 332 -8.02 -13.74 7.24
C VAL A 332 -6.95 -14.82 7.33
N ARG A 333 -7.30 -16.01 7.84
CA ARG A 333 -6.37 -17.15 7.95
C ARG A 333 -5.88 -17.61 6.58
N SER A 334 -6.77 -17.69 5.59
CA SER A 334 -6.39 -18.08 4.22
C SER A 334 -5.42 -17.08 3.58
N GLN A 335 -5.65 -15.78 3.79
CA GLN A 335 -4.79 -14.71 3.28
C GLN A 335 -3.45 -14.66 4.02
N ALA A 336 -3.43 -14.91 5.34
CA ALA A 336 -2.20 -14.99 6.12
C ALA A 336 -1.28 -16.15 5.66
N GLN A 337 -1.86 -17.29 5.29
CA GLN A 337 -1.11 -18.40 4.72
C GLN A 337 -0.51 -18.05 3.36
N GLN A 338 -1.30 -17.39 2.50
CA GLN A 338 -0.83 -16.91 1.19
C GLN A 338 0.30 -15.89 1.37
N MET A 339 0.13 -14.92 2.27
CA MET A 339 1.13 -13.92 2.61
C MET A 339 2.48 -14.57 2.99
N MET A 340 2.46 -15.56 3.89
CA MET A 340 3.69 -16.23 4.29
C MET A 340 4.33 -17.05 3.16
N ALA A 341 3.51 -17.65 2.30
CA ALA A 341 3.99 -18.35 1.11
C ALA A 341 4.67 -17.39 0.12
N GLU A 342 4.05 -16.23 -0.14
CA GLU A 342 4.62 -15.20 -1.02
C GLU A 342 5.94 -14.65 -0.46
N LEU A 343 6.00 -14.29 0.84
CA LEU A 343 7.25 -13.84 1.47
C LEU A 343 8.37 -14.89 1.35
N SER A 344 8.04 -16.14 1.61
CA SER A 344 9.01 -17.25 1.55
C SER A 344 9.48 -17.51 0.10
N ALA A 345 8.57 -17.40 -0.87
CA ALA A 345 8.88 -17.53 -2.28
C ALA A 345 9.81 -16.39 -2.75
N LYS A 346 9.51 -15.13 -2.40
CA LYS A 346 10.35 -13.98 -2.74
C LYS A 346 11.72 -14.04 -2.08
N GLN A 347 11.83 -14.53 -0.85
CA GLN A 347 13.12 -14.77 -0.20
C GLN A 347 13.93 -15.83 -0.96
N ARG A 348 13.29 -16.94 -1.34
CA ARG A 348 13.95 -18.03 -2.07
C ARG A 348 14.40 -17.58 -3.46
N GLU A 349 13.58 -16.82 -4.17
CA GLU A 349 13.92 -16.28 -5.49
C GLU A 349 15.24 -15.48 -5.48
N ILE A 350 15.44 -14.62 -4.47
CA ILE A 350 16.71 -13.89 -4.28
C ILE A 350 17.86 -14.87 -4.01
N ALA A 351 17.65 -15.83 -3.10
CA ALA A 351 18.66 -16.80 -2.74
C ALA A 351 19.11 -17.65 -3.96
N ASP A 352 18.15 -18.15 -4.74
CA ASP A 352 18.40 -18.92 -5.96
C ASP A 352 19.18 -18.09 -6.99
N CYS A 353 18.81 -16.82 -7.17
CA CYS A 353 19.49 -15.89 -8.05
C CYS A 353 20.94 -15.64 -7.63
N LEU A 354 21.17 -15.32 -6.35
CA LEU A 354 22.52 -15.06 -5.82
C LEU A 354 23.40 -16.30 -5.79
N ALA A 355 22.82 -17.47 -5.54
CA ALA A 355 23.52 -18.74 -5.64
C ALA A 355 23.98 -19.00 -7.08
N SER A 356 23.06 -18.83 -8.06
CA SER A 356 23.34 -18.97 -9.48
C SER A 356 24.45 -18.02 -9.94
N TYR A 357 24.40 -16.75 -9.50
CA TYR A 357 25.42 -15.75 -9.80
C TYR A 357 26.80 -16.14 -9.29
N TRP A 358 26.90 -16.45 -7.99
CA TRP A 358 28.16 -16.80 -7.37
C TRP A 358 28.76 -18.08 -7.96
N ASP A 359 27.96 -19.15 -8.10
CA ASP A 359 28.43 -20.43 -8.60
C ASP A 359 28.90 -20.34 -10.05
N THR A 360 28.21 -19.53 -10.87
CA THR A 360 28.67 -19.21 -12.24
C THR A 360 30.01 -18.45 -12.20
N ALA A 361 30.17 -17.49 -11.29
CA ALA A 361 31.40 -16.70 -11.17
C ALA A 361 32.63 -17.55 -10.78
N VAL A 362 32.45 -18.54 -9.91
CA VAL A 362 33.51 -19.49 -9.53
C VAL A 362 33.65 -20.68 -10.50
N GLY A 363 32.79 -20.78 -11.53
CA GLY A 363 32.80 -21.88 -12.50
C GLY A 363 32.30 -23.22 -11.95
N ALA A 364 31.56 -23.20 -10.83
CA ALA A 364 30.97 -24.40 -10.23
C ALA A 364 29.69 -24.81 -10.97
N HIS A 365 29.51 -26.12 -11.14
CA HIS A 365 28.29 -26.70 -11.69
C HIS A 365 27.61 -27.51 -10.58
N VAL A 366 26.62 -26.90 -9.93
CA VAL A 366 25.93 -27.49 -8.79
C VAL A 366 24.57 -28.04 -9.24
N PRO A 367 24.26 -29.33 -9.00
CA PRO A 367 22.95 -29.90 -9.35
C PRO A 367 21.79 -29.12 -8.72
N GLY A 368 20.79 -28.78 -9.55
CA GLY A 368 19.60 -28.04 -9.12
C GLY A 368 19.76 -26.51 -9.11
N ILE A 369 20.96 -25.98 -9.37
CA ILE A 369 21.20 -24.54 -9.54
C ILE A 369 21.47 -24.27 -11.02
N PRO A 370 20.64 -23.46 -11.71
CA PRO A 370 20.91 -23.08 -13.09
C PRO A 370 22.10 -22.12 -13.20
N SER A 371 22.70 -22.02 -14.39
CA SER A 371 23.67 -20.95 -14.66
C SER A 371 23.00 -19.58 -14.58
N PHE A 372 23.76 -18.56 -14.17
CA PHE A 372 23.29 -17.18 -14.14
C PHE A 372 22.87 -16.65 -15.51
N ASP A 373 23.37 -17.25 -16.61
CA ASP A 373 22.97 -16.90 -17.97
C ASP A 373 21.46 -17.06 -18.22
N ALA A 374 20.78 -17.92 -17.46
CA ALA A 374 19.32 -18.06 -17.54
C ALA A 374 18.61 -16.76 -17.09
N TYR A 375 19.17 -16.01 -16.14
CA TYR A 375 18.61 -14.74 -15.68
C TYR A 375 18.97 -13.60 -16.63
N SER A 376 20.23 -13.51 -17.07
CA SER A 376 20.67 -12.46 -18.00
C SER A 376 20.01 -12.57 -19.38
N ALA A 377 19.67 -13.78 -19.82
CA ALA A 377 18.93 -14.03 -21.06
C ALA A 377 17.40 -13.92 -20.91
N GLY A 378 16.88 -13.60 -19.71
CA GLY A 378 15.44 -13.46 -19.45
C GLY A 378 14.65 -14.77 -19.45
N GLN A 379 15.33 -15.93 -19.36
CA GLN A 379 14.67 -17.25 -19.25
C GLN A 379 14.17 -17.53 -17.82
N ARG A 380 14.73 -16.82 -16.85
CA ARG A 380 14.27 -16.75 -15.46
C ARG A 380 14.18 -15.29 -15.03
N ALA A 381 13.16 -14.97 -14.26
CA ALA A 381 13.02 -13.68 -13.60
C ALA A 381 13.52 -13.77 -12.16
N ALA A 382 14.10 -12.67 -11.68
CA ALA A 382 14.44 -12.47 -10.27
C ALA A 382 14.20 -11.01 -9.94
N TRP A 383 13.23 -10.72 -9.06
CA TRP A 383 12.85 -9.33 -8.77
C TRP A 383 14.02 -8.48 -8.25
N ASN A 384 14.97 -9.06 -7.54
CA ASN A 384 16.15 -8.36 -7.02
C ASN A 384 17.17 -7.92 -8.08
N LEU A 385 16.98 -8.31 -9.35
CA LEU A 385 17.79 -7.83 -10.48
C LEU A 385 17.17 -6.60 -11.16
N GLU A 386 15.92 -6.25 -10.83
CA GLU A 386 15.20 -5.13 -11.45
C GLU A 386 15.78 -3.79 -10.98
N THR A 387 16.43 -3.06 -11.90
CA THR A 387 17.09 -1.79 -11.57
C THR A 387 16.11 -0.70 -11.14
N VAL A 388 14.84 -0.78 -11.57
CA VAL A 388 13.77 0.13 -11.14
C VAL A 388 13.57 0.07 -9.62
N ILE A 389 13.83 -1.06 -8.97
CA ILE A 389 13.71 -1.17 -7.50
C ILE A 389 14.73 -0.29 -6.80
N TYR A 390 15.96 -0.25 -7.30
CA TYR A 390 17.06 0.53 -6.72
C TYR A 390 16.99 2.00 -7.10
N ASN A 391 16.52 2.30 -8.32
CA ASN A 391 16.42 3.66 -8.83
C ASN A 391 15.15 4.38 -8.32
N HIS A 392 14.06 3.64 -8.12
CA HIS A 392 12.74 4.21 -7.83
C HIS A 392 12.09 3.68 -6.53
N GLY A 393 12.73 2.76 -5.80
CA GLY A 393 12.20 2.21 -4.55
C GLY A 393 10.97 1.31 -4.73
N VAL A 394 10.73 0.82 -5.95
CA VAL A 394 9.52 0.08 -6.32
C VAL A 394 9.69 -1.40 -6.00
N LEU A 395 9.00 -1.92 -4.98
CA LEU A 395 8.93 -3.36 -4.76
C LEU A 395 7.79 -4.03 -5.55
N PRO A 396 7.92 -5.33 -5.84
CA PRO A 396 6.80 -6.16 -6.27
C PRO A 396 5.58 -5.98 -5.35
N PRO A 397 4.36 -5.76 -5.90
CA PRO A 397 3.16 -5.54 -5.08
C PRO A 397 2.83 -6.65 -4.08
N ASP A 398 3.06 -7.90 -4.47
CA ASP A 398 2.88 -9.08 -3.64
C ASP A 398 3.83 -9.07 -2.42
N LEU A 399 5.10 -8.69 -2.62
CA LEU A 399 6.06 -8.51 -1.54
C LEU A 399 5.63 -7.39 -0.58
N VAL A 400 5.17 -6.24 -1.10
CA VAL A 400 4.69 -5.12 -0.26
C VAL A 400 3.48 -5.54 0.56
N TRP A 401 2.46 -6.11 -0.08
CA TRP A 401 1.27 -6.62 0.61
C TRP A 401 1.64 -7.59 1.70
N ALA A 402 2.55 -8.52 1.41
CA ALA A 402 2.89 -9.58 2.34
C ALA A 402 3.65 -9.07 3.57
N MET A 403 4.51 -8.06 3.42
CA MET A 403 5.16 -7.37 4.55
C MET A 403 4.16 -6.55 5.38
N GLU A 404 3.19 -5.91 4.72
CA GLU A 404 2.22 -4.99 5.33
C GLU A 404 0.92 -5.67 5.79
N PHE A 405 0.82 -7.00 5.66
CA PHE A 405 -0.40 -7.73 6.00
C PHE A 405 -0.79 -7.52 7.47
N PRO A 406 -2.06 -7.17 7.76
CA PRO A 406 -2.49 -6.86 9.12
C PRO A 406 -2.60 -8.13 9.97
N LEU A 407 -1.54 -8.39 10.73
CA LEU A 407 -1.51 -9.42 11.79
C LEU A 407 -1.61 -8.76 13.17
N PRO A 408 -2.31 -9.38 14.14
CA PRO A 408 -2.16 -9.05 15.55
C PRO A 408 -0.70 -9.14 15.99
N GLU A 409 -0.23 -8.22 16.83
CA GLU A 409 1.17 -8.15 17.26
C GLU A 409 1.67 -9.43 17.97
N ASP A 410 0.76 -10.15 18.62
CA ASP A 410 1.03 -11.40 19.34
C ASP A 410 0.96 -12.65 18.46
N ASP A 411 0.55 -12.52 17.19
CA ASP A 411 0.49 -13.64 16.25
C ASP A 411 1.91 -14.21 15.98
N PRO A 412 2.12 -15.54 16.10
CA PRO A 412 3.42 -16.16 15.80
C PRO A 412 3.98 -15.83 14.42
N LEU A 413 3.12 -15.58 13.43
CA LEU A 413 3.52 -15.22 12.07
C LEU A 413 4.21 -13.86 12.01
N VAL A 414 3.95 -12.93 12.95
CA VAL A 414 4.66 -11.63 13.01
C VAL A 414 6.16 -11.85 13.18
N ARG A 415 6.55 -12.73 14.10
CA ARG A 415 7.97 -13.05 14.32
C ARG A 415 8.61 -13.71 13.11
N GLN A 416 7.86 -14.58 12.43
CA GLN A 416 8.35 -15.24 11.21
C GLN A 416 8.51 -14.25 10.06
N ARG A 417 7.51 -13.39 9.83
CA ARG A 417 7.56 -12.30 8.85
C ARG A 417 8.77 -11.39 9.07
N THR A 418 8.96 -10.89 10.29
CA THR A 418 10.10 -10.02 10.62
C THR A 418 11.46 -10.70 10.37
N MET A 419 11.57 -12.01 10.60
CA MET A 419 12.80 -12.75 10.27
C MET A 419 13.05 -12.80 8.75
N ILE A 420 12.00 -13.06 7.96
CA ILE A 420 12.10 -13.10 6.50
C ILE A 420 12.43 -11.70 5.96
N GLU A 421 11.74 -10.65 6.41
CA GLU A 421 11.99 -9.25 6.02
C GLU A 421 13.44 -8.84 6.26
N ARG A 422 14.00 -9.13 7.45
CA ARG A 422 15.41 -8.86 7.76
C ARG A 422 16.36 -9.59 6.83
N THR A 423 16.01 -10.83 6.47
CA THR A 423 16.83 -11.63 5.56
C THR A 423 16.77 -11.06 4.14
N VAL A 424 15.58 -10.75 3.63
CA VAL A 424 15.39 -10.10 2.32
C VAL A 424 16.20 -8.81 2.26
N LEU A 425 16.07 -7.94 3.27
CA LEU A 425 16.84 -6.69 3.34
C LEU A 425 18.35 -6.93 3.30
N SER A 426 18.84 -7.90 4.09
CA SER A 426 20.26 -8.26 4.11
C SER A 426 20.78 -8.78 2.76
N LEU A 427 19.96 -9.53 2.02
CA LEU A 427 20.37 -10.07 0.72
C LEU A 427 20.38 -8.98 -0.36
N VAL A 428 19.35 -8.15 -0.41
CA VAL A 428 19.20 -7.03 -1.35
C VAL A 428 20.30 -5.97 -1.15
N GLN A 429 20.73 -5.74 0.09
CA GLN A 429 21.82 -4.82 0.43
C GLN A 429 23.22 -5.43 0.30
N SER A 430 23.33 -6.73 0.00
CA SER A 430 24.64 -7.38 -0.07
C SER A 430 25.45 -6.90 -1.28
N PRO A 431 26.78 -6.77 -1.17
CA PRO A 431 27.63 -6.45 -2.32
C PRO A 431 27.50 -7.46 -3.46
N LEU A 432 27.24 -8.73 -3.13
CA LEU A 432 27.00 -9.78 -4.13
C LEU A 432 25.77 -9.48 -5.00
N ASN A 433 24.70 -8.94 -4.41
CA ASN A 433 23.51 -8.55 -5.18
C ASN A 433 23.79 -7.35 -6.08
N LEU A 434 24.53 -6.34 -5.59
CA LEU A 434 24.93 -5.18 -6.39
C LEU A 434 25.75 -5.60 -7.62
N ASP A 435 26.62 -6.59 -7.45
CA ASP A 435 27.38 -7.19 -8.54
C ASP A 435 26.50 -8.00 -9.50
N ALA A 436 25.58 -8.81 -8.96
CA ALA A 436 24.65 -9.62 -9.76
C ALA A 436 23.73 -8.77 -10.65
N MET A 437 23.27 -7.62 -10.17
CA MET A 437 22.50 -6.66 -10.96
C MET A 437 23.28 -6.07 -12.14
N GLY A 438 24.63 -6.09 -12.08
CA GLY A 438 25.47 -5.58 -13.15
C GLY A 438 25.52 -4.05 -13.27
N VAL A 439 25.22 -3.30 -12.20
CA VAL A 439 25.36 -1.82 -12.19
C VAL A 439 26.80 -1.40 -12.53
N VAL A 440 27.77 -2.22 -12.15
CA VAL A 440 29.16 -2.15 -12.62
C VAL A 440 29.54 -3.52 -13.16
N THR A 441 29.77 -3.63 -14.47
CA THR A 441 30.16 -4.90 -15.09
C THR A 441 31.56 -5.32 -14.62
N LYS A 442 31.63 -6.42 -13.86
CA LYS A 442 32.88 -7.03 -13.41
C LYS A 442 33.07 -8.39 -14.11
N PRO A 443 34.29 -8.72 -14.56
CA PRO A 443 34.57 -10.08 -15.01
C PRO A 443 34.48 -11.05 -13.81
N PRO A 444 34.09 -12.33 -14.02
CA PRO A 444 33.94 -13.31 -12.94
C PRO A 444 35.12 -13.39 -11.97
N GLN A 445 36.35 -13.33 -12.49
CA GLN A 445 37.58 -13.38 -11.70
C GLN A 445 37.70 -12.20 -10.72
N ALA A 446 37.23 -11.00 -11.10
CA ALA A 446 37.26 -9.83 -10.22
C ALA A 446 36.25 -9.98 -9.07
N VAL A 447 35.05 -10.50 -9.36
CA VAL A 447 34.02 -10.81 -8.34
C VAL A 447 34.55 -11.83 -7.34
N VAL A 448 35.14 -12.93 -7.83
CA VAL A 448 35.71 -13.97 -6.97
C VAL A 448 36.86 -13.44 -6.12
N GLN A 449 37.72 -12.57 -6.68
CA GLN A 449 38.81 -11.94 -5.93
C GLN A 449 38.32 -10.98 -4.84
N GLU A 450 37.30 -10.17 -5.13
CA GLU A 450 36.68 -9.25 -4.18
C GLU A 450 36.14 -9.97 -2.94
N PHE A 451 35.54 -11.13 -3.13
CA PHE A 451 35.03 -11.97 -2.04
C PHE A 451 36.04 -13.04 -1.57
N HIS A 452 37.33 -12.86 -1.87
CA HIS A 452 38.43 -13.73 -1.41
C HIS A 452 38.22 -15.23 -1.71
N GLY A 453 37.56 -15.54 -2.83
CA GLY A 453 37.30 -16.91 -3.27
C GLY A 453 36.28 -17.67 -2.42
N LYS A 454 35.46 -16.98 -1.62
CA LYS A 454 34.45 -17.60 -0.75
C LYS A 454 33.09 -16.92 -0.91
N PRO A 455 31.98 -17.68 -0.78
CA PRO A 455 30.66 -17.08 -0.84
C PRO A 455 30.51 -16.03 0.28
N PRO A 456 30.13 -14.78 -0.05
CA PRO A 456 30.21 -13.66 0.90
C PRO A 456 29.01 -13.52 1.84
N VAL A 457 27.92 -14.24 1.56
CA VAL A 457 26.67 -14.17 2.32
C VAL A 457 26.13 -15.55 2.62
N THR A 458 25.36 -15.71 3.69
CA THR A 458 24.62 -16.95 3.92
C THR A 458 23.28 -16.86 3.20
N LEU A 459 22.96 -17.86 2.38
CA LEU A 459 21.71 -17.91 1.61
C LEU A 459 20.69 -18.87 2.27
N PRO A 460 19.44 -18.44 2.51
CA PRO A 460 18.37 -19.32 2.98
C PRO A 460 18.17 -20.51 2.06
N GLY A 461 18.07 -21.72 2.61
CA GLY A 461 17.94 -22.95 1.81
C GLY A 461 19.26 -23.49 1.22
N TYR A 462 20.39 -22.82 1.45
CA TYR A 462 21.70 -23.26 0.94
C TYR A 462 22.72 -23.50 2.06
N GLU A 463 23.71 -24.33 1.76
CA GLU A 463 24.94 -24.49 2.51
C GLU A 463 26.16 -24.32 1.60
N ILE A 464 27.35 -24.12 2.18
CA ILE A 464 28.57 -23.88 1.41
C ILE A 464 29.41 -25.16 1.37
N ARG A 465 29.69 -25.67 0.16
CA ARG A 465 30.63 -26.78 -0.06
C ARG A 465 31.60 -26.41 -1.18
N ASN A 466 32.90 -26.61 -0.94
CA ASN A 466 33.96 -26.30 -1.91
C ASN A 466 33.86 -24.87 -2.49
N ASN A 467 33.55 -23.90 -1.62
CA ASN A 467 33.36 -22.48 -1.97
C ASN A 467 32.20 -22.19 -2.95
N ALA A 468 31.26 -23.13 -3.14
CA ALA A 468 30.03 -22.94 -3.92
C ALA A 468 28.81 -23.10 -3.01
N TYR A 469 27.66 -22.57 -3.43
CA TYR A 469 26.40 -22.80 -2.73
C TYR A 469 25.79 -24.14 -3.17
N TRP A 470 25.26 -24.90 -2.22
CA TRP A 470 24.60 -26.17 -2.46
C TRP A 470 23.21 -26.13 -1.82
N PRO A 471 22.14 -26.53 -2.53
CA PRO A 471 20.82 -26.61 -1.92
C PRO A 471 20.86 -27.56 -0.72
N LYS A 472 20.26 -27.16 0.40
CA LYS A 472 20.10 -28.02 1.58
C LYS A 472 19.13 -29.15 1.23
N GLY A 473 19.61 -30.39 1.33
CA GLY A 473 18.83 -31.62 1.16
C GLY A 473 18.43 -32.22 2.50
#